data_AF-A0A078MSQ5-F1
#
_entry.id   AF-A0A078MSQ5-F1
#
_cell.length_a   1.000
_cell.length_b   1.000
_cell.length_c   1.000
_cell.angle_alpha   90.00
_cell.angle_beta   90.00
_cell.angle_gamma   90.00
#
_symmetry.space_group_name_H-M   'P 1'
#
loop_
_entity.id
_entity.type
_entity.pdbx_description
1 polymer ?
#
loop_
_entity_poly.entity_id
_entity_poly.type
_entity_poly.pdbx_seq_one_letter_code
_entity_poly.pdbx_strand_id
1 'polypeptide(L)'
;MTGTGGSARHPSRLLRGIGAHAVIHPDGYSDGAWVLSIGGAEQSHVDLARPQEIFYEYLRRIGNVLDLAAPPGRPLRALHLGAGALTLARYLQATRPGSEQHAVELERELLDFVLAHLPLPEGTRLEPVIGDAREELERYAPGAFDAVVLDIFAGADAPGHLTEPAYYAQLLSLLSESGVLLVNVGDDPPLTFARAQVRALQEAVESARPAAGVAALAERSMFSGRYPGNIVLAAAAAGWPEEWTGALLAAGPHPAAVLTGEELDRFAG
;
A
#
# COMPACT_ATOMS: atom_id res chain seq x y z
N MET A 1 -10.74 50.66 -1.24
CA MET A 1 -10.05 49.52 -0.61
C MET A 1 -10.80 48.26 -1.00
N THR A 2 -10.34 47.58 -2.04
CA THR A 2 -10.88 46.28 -2.48
C THR A 2 -9.73 45.30 -2.39
N GLY A 3 -9.76 44.49 -1.33
CA GLY A 3 -8.70 43.52 -1.02
C GLY A 3 -8.61 42.46 -2.12
N THR A 4 -7.44 42.38 -2.73
CA THR A 4 -7.02 41.26 -3.56
C THR A 4 -6.84 40.04 -2.66
N GLY A 5 -7.83 39.15 -2.63
CA GLY A 5 -7.69 37.81 -2.07
C GLY A 5 -6.72 37.01 -2.95
N GLY A 6 -5.43 37.07 -2.65
CA GLY A 6 -4.45 36.20 -3.30
C GLY A 6 -4.74 34.76 -2.89
N SER A 7 -5.17 33.93 -3.85
CA SER A 7 -5.19 32.48 -3.66
C SER A 7 -3.79 32.06 -3.23
N ALA A 8 -3.66 31.52 -2.02
CA ALA A 8 -2.38 31.04 -1.51
C ALA A 8 -1.89 29.94 -2.46
N ARG A 9 -0.75 30.16 -3.13
CA ARG A 9 -0.16 29.14 -3.98
C ARG A 9 0.32 28.00 -3.12
N HIS A 10 -0.30 26.83 -3.26
CA HIS A 10 0.15 25.60 -2.64
C HIS A 10 1.51 25.18 -3.20
N PRO A 11 2.40 24.58 -2.39
CA PRO A 11 3.66 24.03 -2.87
C PRO A 11 3.40 23.04 -4.00
N SER A 12 4.25 23.07 -5.04
CA SER A 12 4.14 22.20 -6.19
C SER A 12 5.51 21.84 -6.77
N ARG A 13 5.61 20.64 -7.34
CA ARG A 13 6.80 20.09 -7.97
C ARG A 13 6.45 19.40 -9.28
N LEU A 14 7.15 19.73 -10.37
CA LEU A 14 7.07 18.96 -11.60
C LEU A 14 7.82 17.63 -11.42
N LEU A 15 7.12 16.53 -11.61
CA LEU A 15 7.66 15.17 -11.67
C LEU A 15 8.03 14.88 -13.12
N ARG A 16 9.33 14.78 -13.40
CA ARG A 16 9.83 14.78 -14.78
C ARG A 16 9.59 13.46 -15.48
N GLY A 17 9.64 12.33 -14.77
CA GLY A 17 9.48 11.01 -15.40
C GLY A 17 8.05 10.79 -15.89
N ILE A 18 7.05 11.30 -15.17
CA ILE A 18 5.63 11.20 -15.57
C ILE A 18 5.05 12.48 -16.21
N GLY A 19 5.80 13.58 -16.25
CA GLY A 19 5.35 14.83 -16.87
C GLY A 19 4.17 15.51 -16.17
N ALA A 20 3.96 15.24 -14.88
CA ALA A 20 2.83 15.76 -14.09
C ALA A 20 3.31 16.60 -12.90
N HIS A 21 2.46 17.52 -12.43
CA HIS A 21 2.77 18.28 -11.21
C HIS A 21 2.21 17.57 -9.97
N ALA A 22 3.08 17.37 -8.98
CA ALA A 22 2.69 17.12 -7.60
C ALA A 22 2.30 18.44 -6.92
N VAL A 23 1.26 18.44 -6.11
CA VAL A 23 0.79 19.58 -5.31
C VAL A 23 0.41 19.10 -3.92
N ILE A 24 0.87 19.79 -2.87
CA ILE A 24 0.49 19.51 -1.48
C ILE A 24 -0.36 20.67 -0.95
N HIS A 25 -1.55 20.37 -0.46
CA HIS A 25 -2.48 21.37 0.06
C HIS A 25 -3.18 20.85 1.32
N PRO A 26 -3.60 21.74 2.24
CA PRO A 26 -4.30 21.31 3.45
C PRO A 26 -5.65 20.68 3.10
N ASP A 27 -6.05 19.67 3.87
CA ASP A 27 -7.41 19.17 3.88
C ASP A 27 -8.35 20.28 4.39
N GLY A 28 -9.45 20.52 3.68
CA GLY A 28 -10.45 21.53 4.04
C GLY A 28 -11.32 21.15 5.24
N TYR A 29 -11.25 19.89 5.69
CA TYR A 29 -12.12 19.35 6.73
C TYR A 29 -11.40 18.98 8.03
N SER A 30 -10.12 18.63 7.95
CA SER A 30 -9.36 18.12 9.10
C SER A 30 -8.11 18.97 9.33
N ASP A 31 -8.09 19.71 10.44
CA ASP A 31 -6.92 20.47 10.86
C ASP A 31 -5.70 19.54 11.01
N GLY A 32 -4.59 19.88 10.35
CA GLY A 32 -3.35 19.10 10.37
C GLY A 32 -3.27 18.01 9.30
N ALA A 33 -4.34 17.78 8.54
CA ALA A 33 -4.30 16.86 7.41
C ALA A 33 -4.00 17.57 6.08
N TRP A 34 -3.39 16.81 5.17
CA TRP A 34 -2.86 17.29 3.91
C TRP A 34 -3.13 16.29 2.80
N VAL A 35 -3.43 16.82 1.62
CA VAL A 35 -3.63 16.05 0.39
C VAL A 35 -2.45 16.27 -0.54
N LEU A 36 -1.88 15.18 -1.04
CA LEU A 36 -0.99 15.15 -2.18
C LEU A 36 -1.81 14.81 -3.42
N SER A 37 -1.78 15.69 -4.42
CA SER A 37 -2.33 15.41 -5.75
C SER A 37 -1.23 15.39 -6.80
N ILE A 38 -1.38 14.56 -7.83
CA ILE A 38 -0.49 14.46 -8.98
C ILE A 38 -1.33 14.59 -10.24
N GLY A 39 -0.98 15.53 -11.12
CA GLY A 39 -1.77 15.78 -12.34
C GLY A 39 -3.21 16.22 -12.07
N GLY A 40 -3.49 16.73 -10.87
CA GLY A 40 -4.82 17.13 -10.42
C GLY A 40 -5.65 16.02 -9.78
N ALA A 41 -5.21 14.76 -9.84
CA ALA A 41 -5.85 13.66 -9.13
C ALA A 41 -5.25 13.52 -7.72
N GLU A 42 -6.08 13.40 -6.69
CA GLU A 42 -5.62 13.10 -5.33
C GLU A 42 -4.99 11.71 -5.28
N GLN A 43 -3.80 11.62 -4.69
CA GLN A 43 -3.01 10.39 -4.62
C GLN A 43 -2.81 9.91 -3.19
N SER A 44 -2.74 10.84 -2.24
CA SER A 44 -2.50 10.49 -0.84
C SER A 44 -3.06 11.56 0.08
N HIS A 45 -3.43 11.13 1.29
CA HIS A 45 -3.89 11.98 2.38
C HIS A 45 -3.11 11.55 3.64
N VAL A 46 -2.60 12.53 4.38
CA VAL A 46 -1.87 12.29 5.63
C VAL A 46 -2.31 13.29 6.68
N ASP A 47 -2.49 12.84 7.92
CA ASP A 47 -2.64 13.70 9.09
C ASP A 47 -1.30 13.76 9.85
N LEU A 48 -0.64 14.93 9.84
CA LEU A 48 0.66 15.10 10.49
C LEU A 48 0.53 15.12 12.02
N ALA A 49 -0.63 15.50 12.55
CA ALA A 49 -0.90 15.51 13.99
C ALA A 49 -1.36 14.13 14.49
N ARG A 50 -1.98 13.33 13.61
CA ARG A 50 -2.49 11.99 13.92
C ARG A 50 -2.08 10.99 12.83
N PRO A 51 -0.80 10.60 12.74
CA PRO A 51 -0.31 9.77 11.64
C PRO A 51 -0.89 8.34 11.59
N GLN A 52 -1.58 7.92 12.65
CA GLN A 52 -2.36 6.68 12.71
C GLN A 52 -3.71 6.77 11.95
N GLU A 53 -4.18 7.98 11.65
CA GLU A 53 -5.43 8.21 10.92
C GLU A 53 -5.17 8.11 9.42
N ILE A 54 -5.55 6.97 8.85
CA ILE A 54 -5.48 6.72 7.42
C ILE A 54 -6.84 6.99 6.80
N PHE A 55 -6.90 7.92 5.85
CA PHE A 55 -8.13 8.31 5.18
C PHE A 55 -8.55 7.33 4.07
N TYR A 56 -7.64 6.95 3.17
CA TYR A 56 -7.99 6.08 2.06
C TYR A 56 -8.24 4.64 2.51
N GLU A 57 -9.34 4.09 2.02
CA GLU A 57 -9.90 2.82 2.49
C GLU A 57 -8.96 1.63 2.27
N TYR A 58 -8.32 1.54 1.10
CA TYR A 58 -7.35 0.47 0.81
C TYR A 58 -6.11 0.55 1.72
N LEU A 59 -5.58 1.75 1.98
CA LEU A 59 -4.45 1.94 2.91
C LEU A 59 -4.87 1.57 4.33
N ARG A 60 -6.11 1.87 4.74
CA ARG A 60 -6.61 1.49 6.05
C ARG A 60 -6.74 -0.03 6.17
N ARG A 61 -7.16 -0.73 5.11
CA ARG A 61 -7.17 -2.21 5.06
C ARG A 61 -5.76 -2.79 5.20
N ILE A 62 -4.77 -2.20 4.52
CA ILE A 62 -3.35 -2.55 4.69
C ILE A 62 -2.92 -2.34 6.15
N GLY A 63 -3.21 -1.18 6.73
CA GLY A 63 -2.93 -0.88 8.14
C GLY A 63 -3.54 -1.90 9.11
N ASN A 64 -4.78 -2.34 8.86
CA ASN A 64 -5.44 -3.36 9.67
C ASN A 64 -4.74 -4.73 9.58
N VAL A 65 -4.19 -5.12 8.41
CA VAL A 65 -3.40 -6.36 8.31
C VAL A 65 -2.05 -6.21 9.01
N LEU A 66 -1.38 -5.06 8.85
CA LEU A 66 -0.13 -4.75 9.58
C LEU A 66 -0.34 -4.80 11.10
N ASP A 67 -1.53 -4.42 11.58
CA ASP A 67 -1.88 -4.51 12.99
C ASP A 67 -1.97 -5.94 13.52
N LEU A 68 -2.28 -6.91 12.67
CA LEU A 68 -2.35 -8.33 13.01
C LEU A 68 -1.03 -9.07 12.76
N ALA A 69 -0.15 -8.55 11.91
CA ALA A 69 1.13 -9.17 11.57
C ALA A 69 2.11 -9.27 12.75
N ALA A 70 1.97 -8.41 13.75
CA ALA A 70 2.73 -8.48 15.00
C ALA A 70 1.94 -7.87 16.17
N PRO A 71 2.25 -8.21 17.43
CA PRO A 71 1.62 -7.58 18.58
C PRO A 71 1.65 -6.04 18.55
N PRO A 72 0.69 -5.34 19.17
CA PRO A 72 0.69 -3.88 19.23
C PRO A 72 2.02 -3.32 19.77
N GLY A 73 2.56 -2.29 19.11
CA GLY A 73 3.82 -1.65 19.48
C GLY A 73 5.09 -2.43 19.13
N ARG A 74 5.00 -3.68 18.65
CA ARG A 74 6.20 -4.43 18.20
C ARG A 74 6.69 -3.86 16.87
N PRO A 75 7.96 -3.43 16.76
CA PRO A 75 8.55 -2.98 15.51
C PRO A 75 8.49 -4.05 14.41
N LEU A 76 8.34 -3.60 13.17
CA LEU A 76 8.42 -4.43 11.97
C LEU A 76 9.61 -3.97 11.11
N ARG A 77 10.18 -4.90 10.33
CA ARG A 77 10.99 -4.55 9.16
C ARG A 77 10.05 -4.46 7.96
N ALA A 78 9.88 -3.29 7.39
CA ALA A 78 8.90 -3.05 6.32
C ALA A 78 9.56 -2.58 5.02
N LEU A 79 9.14 -3.16 3.90
CA LEU A 79 9.47 -2.69 2.55
C LEU A 79 8.21 -2.14 1.91
N HIS A 80 8.24 -0.88 1.49
CA HIS A 80 7.17 -0.20 0.75
C HIS A 80 7.64 0.00 -0.70
N LEU A 81 6.99 -0.67 -1.64
CA LEU A 81 7.26 -0.61 -3.07
C LEU A 81 6.20 0.29 -3.71
N GLY A 82 6.57 1.54 -4.00
CA GLY A 82 5.60 2.62 -4.18
C GLY A 82 5.05 3.04 -2.81
N ALA A 83 5.21 4.31 -2.46
CA ALA A 83 4.89 4.76 -1.09
C ALA A 83 4.15 6.11 -1.02
N GLY A 84 3.84 6.74 -2.16
CA GLY A 84 3.03 7.97 -2.21
C GLY A 84 3.54 9.06 -1.27
N ALA A 85 2.70 9.55 -0.34
CA ALA A 85 3.09 10.51 0.69
C ALA A 85 3.72 9.88 1.96
N LEU A 86 4.19 8.63 1.85
CA LEU A 86 4.73 7.80 2.92
C LEU A 86 3.70 7.49 4.03
N THR A 87 2.42 7.39 3.67
CA THR A 87 1.31 7.23 4.62
C THR A 87 1.48 5.99 5.50
N LEU A 88 1.81 4.84 4.93
CA LEU A 88 2.02 3.62 5.71
C LEU A 88 3.31 3.67 6.54
N ALA A 89 4.33 4.41 6.09
CA ALA A 89 5.54 4.57 6.88
C ALA A 89 5.31 5.43 8.13
N ARG A 90 4.47 6.47 8.00
CA ARG A 90 3.97 7.28 9.12
C ARG A 90 3.13 6.45 10.08
N TYR A 91 2.23 5.64 9.53
CA TYR A 91 1.38 4.74 10.29
C TYR A 91 2.20 3.77 11.15
N LEU A 92 3.19 3.11 10.54
CA LEU A 92 4.09 2.20 11.25
C LEU A 92 4.92 2.91 12.31
N GLN A 93 5.43 4.12 12.06
CA GLN A 93 6.14 4.85 13.11
C GLN A 93 5.21 5.19 14.29
N ALA A 94 3.98 5.61 14.03
CA ALA A 94 3.03 5.98 15.08
C ALA A 94 2.56 4.78 15.91
N THR A 95 2.33 3.63 15.27
CA THR A 95 1.78 2.43 15.93
C THR A 95 2.85 1.47 16.44
N ARG A 96 4.05 1.50 15.84
CA ARG A 96 5.16 0.56 16.04
C ARG A 96 6.51 1.30 15.99
N PRO A 97 6.76 2.25 16.91
CA PRO A 97 7.97 3.06 16.90
C PRO A 97 9.23 2.19 16.95
N GLY A 98 10.22 2.53 16.12
CA GLY A 98 11.45 1.76 15.97
C GLY A 98 11.42 0.73 14.84
N SER A 99 10.32 0.64 14.08
CA SER A 99 10.26 -0.13 12.83
C SER A 99 11.32 0.36 11.84
N GLU A 100 12.05 -0.57 11.24
CA GLU A 100 13.03 -0.30 10.18
C GLU A 100 12.31 -0.39 8.84
N GLN A 101 12.37 0.68 8.04
CA GLN A 101 11.52 0.80 6.87
C GLN A 101 12.36 1.16 5.65
N HIS A 102 12.03 0.58 4.51
CA HIS A 102 12.58 0.93 3.20
C HIS A 102 11.43 1.40 2.31
N ALA A 103 11.57 2.53 1.64
CA ALA A 103 10.59 3.01 0.66
C ALA A 103 11.25 3.14 -0.71
N VAL A 104 10.83 2.30 -1.65
CA VAL A 104 11.26 2.35 -3.04
C VAL A 104 10.30 3.25 -3.82
N GLU A 105 10.83 4.30 -4.42
CA GLU A 105 10.09 5.27 -5.22
C GLU A 105 10.82 5.52 -6.55
N LEU A 106 10.06 5.54 -7.65
CA LEU A 106 10.62 5.76 -8.98
C LEU A 106 10.96 7.25 -9.19
N GLU A 107 10.07 8.15 -8.75
CA GLU A 107 10.20 9.58 -8.94
C GLU A 107 10.92 10.24 -7.75
N ARG A 108 12.25 10.42 -7.85
CA ARG A 108 13.05 11.13 -6.84
C ARG A 108 12.43 12.47 -6.44
N GLU A 109 11.98 13.24 -7.42
CA GLU A 109 11.38 14.55 -7.19
C GLU A 109 10.12 14.48 -6.33
N LEU A 110 9.37 13.39 -6.38
CA LEU A 110 8.19 13.20 -5.55
C LEU A 110 8.59 12.98 -4.10
N LEU A 111 9.54 12.08 -3.85
CA LEU A 111 9.97 11.73 -2.50
C LEU A 111 10.60 12.91 -1.78
N ASP A 112 11.52 13.62 -2.45
CA ASP A 112 12.14 14.84 -1.91
C ASP A 112 11.08 15.91 -1.59
N PHE A 113 10.09 16.06 -2.48
CA PHE A 113 9.01 17.03 -2.31
C PHE A 113 8.09 16.69 -1.13
N VAL A 114 7.71 15.43 -0.98
CA VAL A 114 6.92 14.92 0.15
C VAL A 114 7.66 15.14 1.45
N LEU A 115 8.92 14.73 1.56
CA LEU A 115 9.69 14.85 2.80
C LEU A 115 9.92 16.31 3.21
N ALA A 116 10.06 17.22 2.25
CA ALA A 116 10.26 18.64 2.51
C ALA A 116 9.00 19.35 3.06
N HIS A 117 7.80 18.90 2.70
CA HIS A 117 6.55 19.59 3.05
C HIS A 117 5.67 18.82 4.04
N LEU A 118 5.84 17.50 4.11
CA LEU A 118 5.15 16.59 5.00
C LEU A 118 6.24 15.87 5.80
N PRO A 119 6.81 16.48 6.86
CA PRO A 119 7.88 15.85 7.63
C PRO A 119 7.37 14.55 8.28
N LEU A 120 8.21 13.52 8.31
CA LEU A 120 7.90 12.27 9.00
C LEU A 120 7.85 12.48 10.53
N PRO A 121 7.10 11.65 11.28
CA PRO A 121 7.13 11.69 12.73
C PRO A 121 8.55 11.52 13.28
N GLU A 122 8.85 12.14 14.41
CA GLU A 122 10.17 12.06 15.03
C GLU A 122 10.58 10.61 15.30
N GLY A 123 11.86 10.30 15.07
CA GLY A 123 12.42 8.97 15.27
C GLY A 123 12.06 7.93 14.19
N THR A 124 11.40 8.33 13.11
CA THR A 124 11.15 7.45 11.96
C THR A 124 12.47 6.93 11.39
N ARG A 125 12.61 5.60 11.30
CA ARG A 125 13.75 4.93 10.64
C ARG A 125 13.33 4.49 9.24
N LEU A 126 13.57 5.34 8.26
CA LEU A 126 13.22 5.10 6.86
C LEU A 126 14.44 5.28 5.97
N GLU A 127 14.76 4.26 5.18
CA GLU A 127 15.71 4.32 4.07
C GLU A 127 14.96 4.61 2.75
N PRO A 128 15.14 5.79 2.15
CA PRO A 128 14.60 6.07 0.83
C PRO A 128 15.48 5.44 -0.26
N VAL A 129 14.85 4.70 -1.17
CA VAL A 129 15.49 4.04 -2.31
C VAL A 129 14.86 4.56 -3.59
N ILE A 130 15.68 5.07 -4.51
CA ILE A 130 15.19 5.57 -5.80
C ILE A 130 15.48 4.54 -6.88
N GLY A 131 14.42 3.99 -7.48
CA GLY A 131 14.53 2.98 -8.52
C GLY A 131 13.19 2.32 -8.85
N ASP A 132 13.20 1.44 -9.84
CA ASP A 132 12.04 0.62 -10.19
C ASP A 132 11.78 -0.45 -9.11
N ALA A 133 10.53 -0.56 -8.66
CA ALA A 133 10.16 -1.46 -7.57
C ALA A 133 10.59 -2.92 -7.80
N ARG A 134 10.58 -3.41 -9.06
CA ARG A 134 10.97 -4.78 -9.40
C ARG A 134 12.48 -4.92 -9.44
N GLU A 135 13.20 -4.00 -10.07
CA GLU A 135 14.68 -4.04 -10.15
C GLU A 135 15.31 -3.95 -8.76
N GLU A 136 14.72 -3.14 -7.87
CA GLU A 136 15.24 -2.87 -6.55
C GLU A 136 15.13 -4.05 -5.58
N LEU A 137 14.35 -5.09 -5.92
CA LEU A 137 14.23 -6.30 -5.09
C LEU A 137 15.56 -7.05 -4.94
N GLU A 138 16.46 -6.96 -5.92
CA GLU A 138 17.77 -7.65 -5.89
C GLU A 138 18.70 -7.17 -4.76
N ARG A 139 18.40 -6.01 -4.16
CA ARG A 139 19.18 -5.47 -3.03
C ARG A 139 18.94 -6.19 -1.73
N TYR A 140 17.82 -6.89 -1.62
CA TYR A 140 17.34 -7.43 -0.36
C TYR A 140 17.59 -8.92 -0.27
N ALA A 141 18.06 -9.36 0.90
CA ALA A 141 18.21 -10.77 1.17
C ALA A 141 16.84 -11.45 1.38
N PRO A 142 16.71 -12.75 1.07
CA PRO A 142 15.54 -13.52 1.48
C PRO A 142 15.28 -13.42 2.99
N GLY A 143 14.02 -13.33 3.41
CA GLY A 143 13.64 -13.22 4.82
C GLY A 143 13.93 -11.88 5.51
N ALA A 144 14.30 -10.85 4.74
CA ALA A 144 14.68 -9.54 5.26
C ALA A 144 13.51 -8.75 5.89
N PHE A 145 12.26 -9.01 5.50
CA PHE A 145 11.13 -8.16 5.89
C PHE A 145 10.01 -8.92 6.58
N ASP A 146 9.39 -8.28 7.56
CA ASP A 146 8.19 -8.77 8.24
C ASP A 146 6.92 -8.28 7.53
N ALA A 147 7.04 -7.19 6.75
CA ALA A 147 5.98 -6.72 5.87
C ALA A 147 6.56 -6.23 4.53
N VAL A 148 5.98 -6.67 3.42
CA VAL A 148 6.25 -6.12 2.09
C VAL A 148 4.93 -5.58 1.56
N VAL A 149 4.89 -4.29 1.22
CA VAL A 149 3.73 -3.62 0.64
C VAL A 149 4.06 -3.22 -0.79
N LEU A 150 3.25 -3.67 -1.75
CA LEU A 150 3.30 -3.26 -3.14
C LEU A 150 2.11 -2.35 -3.43
N ASP A 151 2.39 -1.06 -3.60
CA ASP A 151 1.41 0.00 -3.86
C ASP A 151 1.92 0.90 -4.98
N ILE A 152 2.11 0.30 -6.15
CA ILE A 152 2.47 1.01 -7.38
C ILE A 152 1.22 1.26 -8.22
N PHE A 153 1.14 2.45 -8.81
CA PHE A 153 0.01 2.82 -9.64
C PHE A 153 -0.08 1.92 -10.88
N ALA A 154 -1.19 1.20 -11.02
CA ALA A 154 -1.54 0.43 -12.20
C ALA A 154 -2.62 1.19 -12.98
N GLY A 155 -2.20 2.08 -13.90
CA GLY A 155 -3.10 2.67 -14.89
C GLY A 155 -3.38 1.71 -16.05
N ALA A 156 -3.90 2.22 -17.17
CA ALA A 156 -4.11 1.46 -18.41
C ALA A 156 -2.81 0.79 -18.95
N ASP A 157 -1.64 1.24 -18.49
CA ASP A 157 -0.31 0.70 -18.81
C ASP A 157 0.31 -0.08 -17.64
N ALA A 158 -0.51 -0.71 -16.79
CA ALA A 158 -0.05 -1.53 -15.67
C ALA A 158 1.05 -2.49 -16.13
N PRO A 159 2.24 -2.49 -15.49
CA PRO A 159 3.34 -3.34 -15.92
C PRO A 159 2.92 -4.81 -15.97
N GLY A 160 3.15 -5.49 -17.10
CA GLY A 160 2.68 -6.88 -17.31
C GLY A 160 3.18 -7.87 -16.25
N HIS A 161 4.30 -7.55 -15.60
CA HIS A 161 4.88 -8.34 -14.52
C HIS A 161 4.05 -8.39 -13.25
N LEU A 162 3.11 -7.45 -13.07
CA LEU A 162 2.15 -7.50 -11.97
C LEU A 162 1.24 -8.73 -12.04
N THR A 163 1.16 -9.39 -13.20
CA THR A 163 0.42 -10.64 -13.38
C THR A 163 1.33 -11.86 -13.57
N GLU A 164 2.64 -11.73 -13.33
CA GLU A 164 3.60 -12.83 -13.44
C GLU A 164 3.79 -13.52 -12.07
N PRO A 165 3.54 -14.85 -11.95
CA PRO A 165 3.78 -15.59 -10.71
C PRO A 165 5.24 -15.47 -10.21
N ALA A 166 6.20 -15.37 -11.12
CA ALA A 166 7.61 -15.22 -10.79
C ALA A 166 7.90 -13.94 -9.98
N TYR A 167 7.16 -12.86 -10.24
CA TYR A 167 7.32 -11.62 -9.48
C TYR A 167 6.81 -11.76 -8.04
N TYR A 168 5.64 -12.38 -7.87
CA TYR A 168 5.14 -12.71 -6.52
C TYR A 168 6.04 -13.69 -5.78
N ALA A 169 6.62 -14.68 -6.45
CA ALA A 169 7.57 -15.59 -5.84
C ALA A 169 8.80 -14.84 -5.30
N GLN A 170 9.30 -13.84 -6.04
CA GLN A 170 10.37 -12.98 -5.59
C GLN A 170 9.96 -12.17 -4.35
N LEU A 171 8.78 -11.53 -4.37
CA LEU A 171 8.24 -10.79 -3.22
C LEU A 171 8.08 -11.69 -1.97
N LEU A 172 7.52 -12.89 -2.15
CA LEU A 172 7.32 -13.87 -1.09
C LEU A 172 8.66 -14.35 -0.50
N SER A 173 9.74 -14.40 -1.28
CA SER A 173 11.07 -14.79 -0.80
C SER A 173 11.66 -13.78 0.19
N LEU A 174 11.26 -12.50 0.10
CA LEU A 174 11.73 -11.44 0.99
C LEU A 174 11.08 -11.49 2.37
N LEU A 175 9.94 -12.19 2.51
CA LEU A 175 9.23 -12.29 3.78
C LEU A 175 9.97 -13.20 4.77
N SER A 176 10.08 -12.74 6.02
CA SER A 176 10.45 -13.55 7.17
C SER A 176 9.46 -14.69 7.38
N GLU A 177 9.76 -15.64 8.28
CA GLU A 177 8.92 -16.83 8.50
C GLU A 177 7.47 -16.48 8.85
N SER A 178 7.24 -15.35 9.53
CA SER A 178 5.93 -14.84 9.92
C SER A 178 5.51 -13.57 9.16
N GLY A 179 6.17 -13.26 8.05
CA GLY A 179 5.94 -12.02 7.31
C GLY A 179 4.64 -12.00 6.51
N VAL A 180 4.23 -10.81 6.08
CA VAL A 180 3.06 -10.61 5.22
C VAL A 180 3.39 -9.81 3.96
N LEU A 181 2.93 -10.29 2.81
CA LEU A 181 2.90 -9.53 1.57
C LEU A 181 1.52 -8.89 1.42
N LEU A 182 1.49 -7.61 1.07
CA LEU A 182 0.28 -6.82 0.84
C LEU A 182 0.39 -6.14 -0.52
N VAL A 183 -0.62 -6.27 -1.37
CA VAL A 183 -0.62 -5.69 -2.71
C VAL A 183 -1.91 -4.91 -2.93
N ASN A 184 -1.80 -3.61 -3.20
CA ASN A 184 -2.93 -2.82 -3.63
C ASN A 184 -3.16 -3.01 -5.13
N VAL A 185 -4.41 -3.33 -5.50
CA VAL A 185 -4.82 -3.49 -6.89
C VAL A 185 -6.02 -2.60 -7.17
N GLY A 186 -5.77 -1.50 -7.89
CA GLY A 186 -6.84 -0.72 -8.52
C GLY A 186 -7.28 -1.39 -9.82
N ASP A 187 -8.59 -1.55 -10.02
CA ASP A 187 -9.12 -2.14 -11.26
C ASP A 187 -10.55 -1.66 -11.53
N ASP A 188 -10.93 -1.69 -12.81
CA ASP A 188 -12.27 -1.38 -13.29
C ASP A 188 -13.07 -2.68 -13.53
N PRO A 189 -14.42 -2.64 -13.52
CA PRO A 189 -15.23 -3.79 -13.90
C PRO A 189 -14.80 -4.39 -15.26
N PRO A 190 -14.69 -5.72 -15.38
CA PRO A 190 -15.17 -6.76 -14.46
C PRO A 190 -14.12 -7.28 -13.45
N LEU A 191 -13.09 -6.47 -13.17
CA LEU A 191 -11.96 -6.79 -12.29
C LEU A 191 -11.01 -7.86 -12.85
N THR A 192 -10.80 -7.86 -14.17
CA THR A 192 -9.97 -8.86 -14.86
C THR A 192 -8.53 -8.86 -14.37
N PHE A 193 -7.98 -7.68 -14.10
CA PHE A 193 -6.60 -7.52 -13.66
C PHE A 193 -6.43 -7.99 -12.22
N ALA A 194 -7.35 -7.61 -11.32
CA ALA A 194 -7.36 -8.12 -9.95
C ALA A 194 -7.46 -9.65 -9.88
N ARG A 195 -8.33 -10.26 -10.71
CA ARG A 195 -8.45 -11.72 -10.80
C ARG A 195 -7.16 -12.39 -11.30
N ALA A 196 -6.50 -11.78 -12.29
CA ALA A 196 -5.22 -12.27 -12.78
C ALA A 196 -4.11 -12.20 -11.72
N GLN A 197 -4.06 -11.12 -10.94
CA GLN A 197 -3.13 -10.99 -9.81
C GLN A 197 -3.39 -12.01 -8.71
N VAL A 198 -4.66 -12.31 -8.40
CA VAL A 198 -5.00 -13.39 -7.45
C VAL A 198 -4.43 -14.73 -7.92
N ARG A 199 -4.67 -15.12 -9.19
CA ARG A 199 -4.13 -16.37 -9.74
C ARG A 199 -2.60 -16.39 -9.70
N ALA A 200 -1.97 -15.30 -10.10
CA ALA A 200 -0.50 -15.21 -10.10
C ALA A 200 0.09 -15.34 -8.69
N LEU A 201 -0.54 -14.74 -7.69
CA LEU A 201 -0.16 -14.90 -6.29
C LEU A 201 -0.39 -16.32 -5.77
N GLN A 202 -1.51 -16.95 -6.13
CA GLN A 202 -1.79 -18.35 -5.76
C GLN A 202 -0.75 -19.31 -6.36
N GLU A 203 -0.45 -19.19 -7.66
CA GLU A 203 0.59 -19.98 -8.33
C GLU A 203 1.98 -19.76 -7.72
N ALA A 204 2.30 -18.53 -7.31
CA ALA A 204 3.55 -18.20 -6.63
C ALA A 204 3.62 -18.82 -5.22
N VAL A 205 2.52 -18.82 -4.47
CA VAL A 205 2.43 -19.49 -3.17
C VAL A 205 2.63 -21.00 -3.34
N GLU A 206 1.96 -21.63 -4.29
CA GLU A 206 2.11 -23.06 -4.55
C GLU A 206 3.54 -23.47 -4.94
N SER A 207 4.23 -22.64 -5.72
CA SER A 207 5.56 -22.95 -6.23
C SER A 207 6.70 -22.55 -5.30
N ALA A 208 6.59 -21.42 -4.60
CA ALA A 208 7.70 -20.84 -3.84
C ALA A 208 7.47 -20.83 -2.32
N ARG A 209 6.21 -20.85 -1.84
CA ARG A 209 5.91 -20.79 -0.41
C ARG A 209 4.61 -21.53 -0.03
N PRO A 210 4.54 -22.87 -0.16
CA PRO A 210 3.28 -23.63 -0.04
C PRO A 210 2.59 -23.54 1.33
N ALA A 211 3.33 -23.11 2.36
CA ALA A 211 2.77 -22.89 3.69
C ALA A 211 2.00 -21.57 3.81
N ALA A 212 2.13 -20.65 2.86
CA ALA A 212 1.49 -19.34 2.92
C ALA A 212 -0.02 -19.43 2.65
N GLY A 213 -0.79 -18.54 3.28
CA GLY A 213 -2.22 -18.41 3.02
C GLY A 213 -2.55 -17.08 2.37
N VAL A 214 -3.45 -17.10 1.39
CA VAL A 214 -3.82 -15.93 0.57
C VAL A 214 -5.23 -15.44 0.93
N ALA A 215 -5.39 -14.12 0.94
CA ALA A 215 -6.68 -13.45 1.07
C ALA A 215 -6.81 -12.26 0.12
N ALA A 216 -8.05 -11.86 -0.15
CA ALA A 216 -8.39 -10.58 -0.78
C ALA A 216 -9.33 -9.78 0.10
N LEU A 217 -9.03 -8.51 0.34
CA LEU A 217 -9.80 -7.60 1.18
C LEU A 217 -10.29 -6.42 0.36
N ALA A 218 -11.57 -6.07 0.46
CA ALA A 218 -12.12 -4.90 -0.21
C ALA A 218 -13.46 -4.47 0.41
N GLU A 219 -14.00 -3.35 -0.08
CA GLU A 219 -15.43 -3.07 0.07
C GLU A 219 -16.24 -4.24 -0.55
N ARG A 220 -17.30 -4.66 0.14
CA ARG A 220 -18.02 -5.90 -0.19
C ARG A 220 -18.55 -5.95 -1.63
N SER A 221 -19.06 -4.85 -2.15
CA SER A 221 -19.64 -4.80 -3.50
C SER A 221 -18.60 -4.96 -4.61
N MET A 222 -17.31 -4.68 -4.34
CA MET A 222 -16.21 -4.91 -5.29
C MET A 222 -16.20 -6.35 -5.80
N PHE A 223 -16.37 -7.35 -4.93
CA PHE A 223 -16.32 -8.77 -5.32
C PHE A 223 -17.50 -9.21 -6.21
N SER A 224 -18.48 -8.35 -6.47
CA SER A 224 -19.49 -8.57 -7.51
C SER A 224 -18.96 -8.35 -8.94
N GLY A 225 -17.80 -7.69 -9.09
CA GLY A 225 -17.21 -7.33 -10.38
C GLY A 225 -17.95 -6.20 -11.11
N ARG A 226 -18.79 -5.43 -10.42
CA ARG A 226 -19.63 -4.39 -11.03
C ARG A 226 -19.19 -2.96 -10.75
N TYR A 227 -18.27 -2.77 -9.80
CA TYR A 227 -17.83 -1.46 -9.34
C TYR A 227 -16.31 -1.34 -9.48
N PRO A 228 -15.80 -0.16 -9.85
CA PRO A 228 -14.37 0.13 -9.83
C PRO A 228 -13.89 0.41 -8.41
N GLY A 229 -12.61 0.19 -8.16
CA GLY A 229 -12.01 0.49 -6.86
C GLY A 229 -10.76 -0.33 -6.60
N ASN A 230 -10.43 -0.48 -5.31
CA ASN A 230 -9.22 -1.15 -4.86
C ASN A 230 -9.55 -2.49 -4.17
N ILE A 231 -8.74 -3.50 -4.48
CA ILE A 231 -8.68 -4.77 -3.74
C ILE A 231 -7.27 -4.89 -3.15
N VAL A 232 -7.17 -5.19 -1.87
CA VAL A 232 -5.91 -5.51 -1.20
C VAL A 232 -5.73 -7.01 -1.20
N LEU A 233 -4.75 -7.52 -1.93
CA LEU A 233 -4.31 -8.91 -1.83
C LEU A 233 -3.35 -9.03 -0.64
N ALA A 234 -3.47 -10.12 0.10
CA ALA A 234 -2.59 -10.42 1.22
C ALA A 234 -2.10 -11.87 1.14
N ALA A 235 -0.83 -12.10 1.44
CA ALA A 235 -0.28 -13.44 1.65
C ALA A 235 0.48 -13.49 2.98
N ALA A 236 -0.01 -14.29 3.92
CA ALA A 236 0.64 -14.55 5.20
C ALA A 236 1.57 -15.74 5.07
N ALA A 237 2.85 -15.57 5.42
CA ALA A 237 3.93 -16.52 5.17
C ALA A 237 3.76 -17.92 5.79
N ALA A 238 3.01 -18.03 6.89
CA ALA A 238 2.84 -19.24 7.71
C ALA A 238 1.38 -19.71 7.78
N GLY A 239 0.63 -19.48 6.70
CA GLY A 239 -0.79 -19.80 6.59
C GLY A 239 -1.64 -18.59 6.96
N TRP A 240 -2.88 -18.56 6.49
CA TRP A 240 -3.83 -17.50 6.84
C TRP A 240 -4.45 -17.83 8.20
N PRO A 241 -4.21 -17.05 9.27
CA PRO A 241 -4.77 -17.35 10.58
C PRO A 241 -6.30 -17.22 10.56
N GLU A 242 -7.00 -18.19 11.13
CA GLU A 242 -8.47 -18.27 11.09
C GLU A 242 -9.11 -17.02 11.72
N GLU A 243 -8.52 -16.51 12.80
CA GLU A 243 -8.99 -15.34 13.52
C GLU A 243 -8.83 -14.02 12.76
N TRP A 244 -7.93 -13.96 11.76
CA TRP A 244 -7.66 -12.72 11.02
C TRP A 244 -8.88 -12.29 10.22
N THR A 245 -9.59 -13.21 9.58
CA THR A 245 -10.77 -12.90 8.77
C THR A 245 -11.84 -12.16 9.60
N GLY A 246 -12.15 -12.67 10.79
CA GLY A 246 -13.10 -12.05 11.70
C GLY A 246 -12.64 -10.67 12.20
N ALA A 247 -11.36 -10.56 12.57
CA ALA A 247 -10.78 -9.31 13.06
C ALA A 247 -10.77 -8.21 11.98
N LEU A 248 -10.42 -8.55 10.74
CA LEU A 248 -10.37 -7.63 9.61
C LEU A 248 -11.78 -7.17 9.20
N LEU A 249 -12.76 -8.08 9.20
CA LEU A 249 -14.16 -7.74 8.98
C LEU A 249 -14.66 -6.77 10.06
N ALA A 250 -14.31 -6.98 11.33
CA ALA A 250 -14.71 -6.08 12.41
C ALA A 250 -14.05 -4.69 12.29
N ALA A 251 -12.77 -4.64 11.94
CA ALA A 251 -11.99 -3.40 11.82
C ALA A 251 -12.40 -2.52 10.63
N GLY A 252 -13.00 -3.10 9.58
CA GLY A 252 -13.45 -2.36 8.41
C GLY A 252 -12.30 -1.89 7.50
N PRO A 253 -12.47 -0.77 6.75
CA PRO A 253 -13.69 0.05 6.66
C PRO A 253 -14.92 -0.72 6.15
N HIS A 254 -16.12 -0.22 6.44
CA HIS A 254 -17.39 -0.91 6.18
C HIS A 254 -18.13 -0.33 4.97
N PRO A 255 -18.83 -1.16 4.18
CA PRO A 255 -19.02 -2.61 4.36
C PRO A 255 -17.81 -3.44 3.88
N ALA A 256 -17.28 -4.31 4.76
CA ALA A 256 -16.07 -5.10 4.47
C ALA A 256 -16.37 -6.49 3.91
N ALA A 257 -15.43 -7.00 3.10
CA ALA A 257 -15.31 -8.40 2.75
C ALA A 257 -13.84 -8.84 2.77
N VAL A 258 -13.63 -10.10 3.15
CA VAL A 258 -12.35 -10.80 3.14
C VAL A 258 -12.63 -12.16 2.52
N LEU A 259 -12.04 -12.43 1.35
CA LEU A 259 -12.16 -13.72 0.66
C LEU A 259 -10.91 -14.55 0.89
N THR A 260 -11.09 -15.82 1.25
CA THR A 260 -10.02 -16.82 1.44
C THR A 260 -10.48 -18.16 0.87
N GLY A 261 -9.54 -19.06 0.54
CA GLY A 261 -9.86 -20.42 0.09
C GLY A 261 -10.85 -20.45 -1.08
N GLU A 262 -11.88 -21.29 -1.00
CA GLU A 262 -12.87 -21.48 -2.08
C GLU A 262 -13.60 -20.19 -2.52
N GLU A 263 -13.75 -19.20 -1.62
CA GLU A 263 -14.34 -17.92 -2.01
C GLU A 263 -13.39 -17.10 -2.88
N LEU A 264 -12.10 -17.14 -2.54
CA LEU A 264 -11.05 -16.48 -3.32
C LEU A 264 -10.87 -17.18 -4.67
N ASP A 265 -10.90 -18.52 -4.70
CA ASP A 265 -10.79 -19.29 -5.95
C ASP A 265 -11.94 -18.98 -6.92
N ARG A 266 -13.17 -18.89 -6.41
CA ARG A 266 -14.33 -18.47 -7.22
C ARG A 266 -14.20 -17.05 -7.72
N PHE A 267 -13.58 -16.16 -6.95
CA PHE A 267 -13.28 -14.81 -7.42
C PHE A 267 -12.17 -14.82 -8.47
N ALA A 268 -11.10 -15.59 -8.28
CA ALA A 268 -10.03 -15.70 -9.25
C ALA A 268 -10.57 -16.17 -10.61
N GLY A 269 -11.47 -17.16 -10.59
CA GLY A 269 -12.11 -17.71 -11.79
C GLY A 269 -11.27 -18.78 -12.45
#